data_AF-A0A100JQX4-F1
#
_entry.id   AF-A0A100JQX4-F1
#
_cell.length_a   1.000
_cell.length_b   1.000
_cell.length_c   1.000
_cell.angle_alpha   90.00
_cell.angle_beta   90.00
_cell.angle_gamma   90.00
#
_symmetry.space_group_name_H-M   'P 1'
#
loop_
_entity.id
_entity.type
_entity.pdbx_description
1 polymer ?
#
loop_
_entity_poly.entity_id
_entity_poly.type
_entity_poly.pdbx_seq_one_letter_code
_entity_poly.pdbx_strand_id
1 'polypeptide(L)'
;MFGSKKSPEEKAAATRQRQITAAAAAAGVTVISGKVRMPNQQAIPIEGARVTIEAGETARKRITATRVALIGVFAIWAKKDMSQLFITIEHEEGIVLVPVPARKEAQARIFATMVNGEATGITKTEATQE
;
A
#
# COMPACT_ATOMS: atom_id res chain seq x y z
N MET A 1 -12.10 16.33 38.19
CA MET A 1 -12.74 15.28 37.37
C MET A 1 -11.67 14.59 36.54
N PHE A 2 -11.70 13.26 36.50
CA PHE A 2 -10.60 12.38 36.09
C PHE A 2 -10.18 12.59 34.63
N GLY A 3 -8.92 12.95 34.41
CA GLY A 3 -8.29 12.94 33.10
C GLY A 3 -8.09 11.50 32.66
N SER A 4 -8.86 11.05 31.67
CA SER A 4 -8.70 9.75 31.01
C SER A 4 -7.33 9.71 30.33
N LYS A 5 -6.29 9.31 31.08
CA LYS A 5 -5.01 8.90 30.53
C LYS A 5 -5.31 7.68 29.66
N LYS A 6 -5.25 7.83 28.34
CA LYS A 6 -5.29 6.73 27.36
C LYS A 6 -4.55 5.51 27.90
N SER A 7 -5.17 4.34 27.78
CA SER A 7 -4.59 3.05 28.14
C SER A 7 -3.20 2.90 27.49
N PRO A 8 -2.24 2.21 28.12
CA PRO A 8 -0.94 1.91 27.50
C PRO A 8 -1.07 1.30 26.10
N GLU A 9 -2.10 0.48 25.88
CA GLU A 9 -2.39 -0.16 24.59
C GLU A 9 -2.86 0.85 23.53
N GLU A 10 -3.70 1.80 23.93
CA GLU A 10 -4.22 2.85 23.06
C GLU A 10 -3.11 3.83 22.63
N LYS A 11 -2.12 4.06 23.51
CA LYS A 11 -0.91 4.84 23.19
C LYS A 11 0.02 4.08 22.26
N ALA A 12 0.18 2.76 22.46
CA ALA A 12 0.97 1.91 21.58
C ALA A 12 0.36 1.86 20.18
N ALA A 13 -0.97 1.69 20.07
CA ALA A 13 -1.71 1.72 18.81
C ALA A 13 -1.55 3.07 18.09
N ALA A 14 -1.74 4.19 18.80
CA ALA A 14 -1.55 5.52 18.22
C ALA A 14 -0.11 5.77 17.75
N THR A 15 0.89 5.25 18.47
CA THR A 15 2.30 5.37 18.09
C THR A 15 2.61 4.54 16.85
N ARG A 16 2.11 3.29 16.80
CA ARG A 16 2.22 2.42 15.63
C ARG A 16 1.58 3.06 14.40
N GLN A 17 0.38 3.63 14.56
CA GLN A 17 -0.33 4.28 13.46
C GLN A 17 0.45 5.51 12.92
N ARG A 18 1.10 6.28 13.81
CA ARG A 18 2.00 7.37 13.39
C ARG A 18 3.21 6.88 12.62
N GLN A 19 3.84 5.80 13.07
CA GLN A 19 4.98 5.19 12.38
C GLN A 19 4.60 4.65 11.00
N ILE A 20 3.46 3.97 10.90
CA ILE A 20 2.90 3.48 9.62
C ILE A 20 2.64 4.66 8.68
N THR A 21 2.03 5.74 9.17
CA THR A 21 1.77 6.95 8.38
C THR A 21 3.06 7.59 7.88
N ALA A 22 4.10 7.65 8.71
CA ALA A 22 5.40 8.21 8.32
C ALA A 22 6.08 7.39 7.22
N ALA A 23 6.06 6.05 7.31
CA ALA A 23 6.63 5.21 6.27
C ALA A 23 5.78 5.17 5.00
N ALA A 24 4.45 5.25 5.12
CA ALA A 24 3.57 5.43 3.98
C ALA A 24 3.97 6.68 3.18
N ALA A 25 4.14 7.82 3.86
CA ALA A 25 4.57 9.07 3.23
C ALA A 25 5.96 8.94 2.59
N ALA A 26 6.91 8.27 3.26
CA ALA A 26 8.23 7.99 2.69
C ALA A 26 8.14 7.17 1.40
N ALA A 27 7.27 6.15 1.36
CA ALA A 27 6.97 5.33 0.19
C ALA A 27 6.17 6.08 -0.89
N GLY A 28 5.57 7.24 -0.57
CA GLY A 28 4.71 8.00 -1.50
C GLY A 28 3.23 7.63 -1.44
N VAL A 29 2.82 6.91 -0.40
CA VAL A 29 1.42 6.56 -0.10
C VAL A 29 0.83 7.65 0.80
N THR A 30 -0.33 8.18 0.43
CA THR A 30 -1.05 9.16 1.25
C THR A 30 -1.98 8.46 2.24
N VAL A 31 -1.76 8.68 3.54
CA VAL A 31 -2.62 8.17 4.63
C VAL A 31 -3.13 9.34 5.45
N ILE A 32 -4.45 9.46 5.58
CA ILE A 32 -5.13 10.50 6.35
C ILE A 32 -6.11 9.83 7.31
N SER A 33 -5.99 10.16 8.61
CA SER A 33 -6.84 9.59 9.66
C SER A 33 -6.86 8.05 9.67
N GLY A 34 -5.70 7.43 9.43
CA GLY A 34 -5.56 5.96 9.38
C GLY A 34 -6.10 5.29 8.11
N LYS A 35 -6.55 6.07 7.11
CA LYS A 35 -7.05 5.55 5.84
C LYS A 35 -6.14 5.94 4.69
N VAL A 36 -5.86 4.99 3.80
CA VAL A 36 -5.18 5.24 2.54
C VAL A 36 -6.12 6.03 1.64
N ARG A 37 -5.63 7.12 1.06
CA ARG A 37 -6.38 7.94 0.10
C ARG A 37 -5.68 8.01 -1.25
N MET A 38 -6.47 7.81 -2.29
CA MET A 38 -6.11 7.98 -3.68
C MET A 38 -7.19 8.81 -4.38
N PRO A 39 -6.83 9.74 -5.29
CA PRO A 39 -7.80 10.41 -6.12
C PRO A 39 -8.67 9.39 -6.86
N ASN A 40 -9.99 9.60 -6.88
CA ASN A 40 -10.96 8.73 -7.56
C ASN A 40 -11.01 7.28 -7.05
N GLN A 41 -10.59 7.04 -5.80
CA GLN A 41 -10.74 5.75 -5.12
C GLN A 41 -11.36 5.93 -3.74
N GLN A 42 -12.06 4.89 -3.28
CA GLN A 42 -12.56 4.84 -1.92
C GLN A 42 -11.38 4.78 -0.93
N ALA A 43 -11.48 5.56 0.15
CA ALA A 43 -10.48 5.54 1.20
C ALA A 43 -10.64 4.28 2.04
N ILE A 44 -9.61 3.44 2.11
CA ILE A 44 -9.63 2.19 2.88
C ILE A 44 -8.77 2.29 4.16
N PRO A 45 -9.17 1.65 5.26
CA PRO A 45 -8.34 1.52 6.45
C PRO A 45 -6.99 0.86 6.13
N ILE A 46 -5.94 1.33 6.81
CA ILE A 46 -4.61 0.71 6.71
C ILE A 46 -4.39 -0.39 7.74
N GLU A 47 -5.08 -0.31 8.87
CA GLU A 47 -5.07 -1.37 9.88
C GLU A 47 -5.86 -2.56 9.37
N GLY A 48 -5.32 -3.77 9.56
CA GLY A 48 -5.89 -5.00 9.01
C GLY A 48 -5.73 -5.15 7.50
N ALA A 49 -5.11 -4.17 6.82
CA ALA A 49 -4.83 -4.28 5.39
C ALA A 49 -3.60 -5.16 5.12
N ARG A 50 -3.59 -5.79 3.96
CA ARG A 50 -2.43 -6.51 3.40
C ARG A 50 -1.77 -5.65 2.33
N VAL A 51 -0.45 -5.49 2.43
CA VAL A 51 0.33 -4.70 1.48
C VAL A 51 1.23 -5.62 0.66
N THR A 52 1.13 -5.55 -0.67
CA THR A 52 2.02 -6.26 -1.59
C THR A 52 2.73 -5.29 -2.51
N ILE A 53 3.98 -5.60 -2.88
CA ILE A 53 4.80 -4.78 -3.77
C ILE A 53 5.05 -5.58 -5.04
N GLU A 54 4.65 -5.03 -6.18
CA GLU A 54 4.72 -5.71 -7.47
C GLU A 54 5.46 -4.83 -8.47
N ALA A 55 6.26 -5.44 -9.35
CA ALA A 55 6.80 -4.73 -10.51
C ALA A 55 5.66 -4.37 -11.50
N GLY A 56 5.77 -3.25 -12.22
CA GLY A 56 4.72 -2.77 -13.12
C GLY A 56 4.17 -3.80 -14.11
N GLU A 57 5.02 -4.63 -14.68
CA GLU A 57 4.62 -5.72 -15.58
C GLU A 57 3.83 -6.83 -14.87
N THR A 58 4.25 -7.20 -13.67
CA THR A 58 3.61 -8.22 -12.82
C THR A 58 2.27 -7.74 -12.31
N ALA A 59 2.25 -6.51 -11.78
CA ALA A 59 1.05 -5.81 -11.34
C ALA A 59 0.04 -5.78 -12.49
N ARG A 60 0.45 -5.36 -13.70
CA ARG A 60 -0.43 -5.30 -14.87
C ARG A 60 -1.10 -6.64 -15.18
N LYS A 61 -0.35 -7.75 -15.19
CA LYS A 61 -0.92 -9.09 -15.44
C LYS A 61 -1.95 -9.47 -14.37
N ARG A 62 -1.62 -9.29 -13.09
CA ARG A 62 -2.50 -9.64 -11.96
C ARG A 62 -3.74 -8.76 -11.89
N ILE A 63 -3.59 -7.46 -12.10
CA ILE A 63 -4.70 -6.50 -12.03
C ILE A 63 -5.63 -6.66 -13.22
N THR A 64 -5.10 -6.93 -14.42
CA THR A 64 -5.91 -7.23 -15.60
C THR A 64 -6.71 -8.51 -15.42
N ALA A 65 -6.14 -9.53 -14.77
CA ALA A 65 -6.84 -10.76 -14.46
C ALA A 65 -7.93 -10.59 -13.37
N THR A 66 -7.69 -9.74 -12.36
CA THR A 66 -8.55 -9.71 -11.17
C THR A 66 -9.45 -8.48 -11.08
N ARG A 67 -9.03 -7.24 -11.44
CA ARG A 67 -9.70 -6.00 -10.98
C ARG A 67 -9.56 -4.72 -11.83
N VAL A 68 -9.19 -4.76 -13.11
CA VAL A 68 -9.16 -3.53 -13.96
C VAL A 68 -10.51 -2.81 -13.98
N ALA A 69 -11.63 -3.53 -13.90
CA ALA A 69 -12.97 -2.94 -13.86
C ALA A 69 -13.31 -2.20 -12.55
N LEU A 70 -12.66 -2.53 -11.43
CA LEU A 70 -12.96 -1.94 -10.11
C LEU A 70 -12.06 -0.75 -9.77
N ILE A 71 -10.93 -0.58 -10.48
CA ILE A 71 -9.87 0.35 -10.09
C ILE A 71 -9.45 1.20 -11.30
N GLY A 72 -10.31 2.13 -11.71
CA GLY A 72 -10.14 2.98 -12.91
C GLY A 72 -8.85 3.80 -12.97
N VAL A 73 -8.17 4.01 -11.84
CA VAL A 73 -6.88 4.73 -11.75
C VAL A 73 -5.70 3.89 -12.28
N PHE A 74 -5.75 2.55 -12.17
CA PHE A 74 -4.69 1.69 -12.70
C PHE A 74 -4.58 1.80 -14.22
N ALA A 75 -5.71 1.90 -14.92
CA ALA A 75 -5.74 2.08 -16.37
C ALA A 75 -5.05 3.36 -16.85
N ILE A 76 -5.09 4.42 -16.03
CA ILE A 76 -4.45 5.72 -16.34
C ILE A 76 -2.93 5.64 -16.12
N TRP A 77 -2.48 4.98 -15.05
CA TRP A 77 -1.05 4.91 -14.71
C TRP A 77 -0.29 3.82 -15.46
N ALA A 78 -0.92 2.69 -15.77
CA ALA A 78 -0.30 1.62 -16.57
C ALA A 78 0.13 2.09 -17.98
N LYS A 79 -0.47 3.17 -18.50
CA LYS A 79 -0.05 3.80 -19.76
C LYS A 79 1.17 4.72 -19.61
N LYS A 80 1.51 5.18 -18.40
CA LYS A 80 2.42 6.31 -18.21
C LYS A 80 3.87 5.90 -17.99
N ASP A 81 4.13 4.88 -17.19
CA ASP A 81 5.50 4.45 -16.88
C ASP A 81 5.51 3.06 -16.22
N MET A 82 6.02 2.06 -16.94
CA MET A 82 6.09 0.66 -16.50
C MET A 82 7.37 0.37 -15.68
N SER A 83 8.29 1.32 -15.55
CA SER A 83 9.49 1.20 -14.71
C SER A 83 9.20 1.36 -13.21
N GLN A 84 7.95 1.65 -12.87
CA GLN A 84 7.49 1.90 -11.51
C GLN A 84 7.10 0.60 -10.81
N LEU A 85 7.21 0.64 -9.48
CA LEU A 85 6.63 -0.39 -8.61
C LEU A 85 5.19 -0.01 -8.30
N PHE A 86 4.35 -1.00 -8.06
CA PHE A 86 2.99 -0.81 -7.59
C PHE A 86 2.86 -1.42 -6.20
N ILE A 87 2.40 -0.61 -5.27
CA ILE A 87 1.96 -1.07 -3.96
C ILE A 87 0.46 -1.34 -4.06
N THR A 88 0.06 -2.58 -3.82
CA THR A 88 -1.34 -2.98 -3.71
C THR A 88 -1.67 -3.11 -2.24
N ILE A 89 -2.73 -2.43 -1.80
CA ILE A 89 -3.21 -2.43 -0.43
C ILE A 89 -4.61 -3.04 -0.45
N GLU A 90 -4.75 -4.22 0.15
CA GLU A 90 -5.98 -4.99 0.18
C GLU A 90 -6.59 -4.95 1.58
N HIS A 91 -7.85 -4.55 1.68
CA HIS A 91 -8.65 -4.55 2.90
C HIS A 91 -10.03 -5.14 2.58
N GLU A 92 -10.79 -5.57 3.60
CA GLU A 92 -12.17 -6.06 3.39
C GLU A 92 -13.07 -5.00 2.72
N GLU A 93 -12.80 -3.72 3.00
CA GLU A 93 -13.50 -2.57 2.41
C GLU A 93 -13.09 -2.28 0.95
N GLY A 94 -12.03 -2.88 0.42
CA GLY A 94 -11.61 -2.67 -0.97
C GLY A 94 -10.12 -2.82 -1.21
N ILE A 95 -9.70 -2.50 -2.44
CA ILE A 95 -8.30 -2.55 -2.86
C ILE A 95 -7.89 -1.20 -3.43
N VAL A 96 -6.74 -0.71 -2.97
CA VAL A 96 -6.10 0.52 -3.46
C VAL A 96 -4.75 0.16 -4.08
N LEU A 97 -4.44 0.82 -5.20
CA LEU A 97 -3.15 0.69 -5.86
C LEU A 97 -2.42 2.02 -5.92
N VAL A 98 -1.15 1.98 -5.54
CA VAL A 98 -0.29 3.14 -5.44
C VAL A 98 0.96 2.95 -6.31
N PRO A 99 1.12 3.73 -7.39
CA PRO A 99 2.36 3.75 -8.13
C PRO A 99 3.45 4.39 -7.26
N VAL A 100 4.60 3.72 -7.20
CA VAL A 100 5.76 4.16 -6.43
C VAL A 100 6.99 4.13 -7.33
N PRO A 101 7.75 5.24 -7.42
CA PRO A 101 9.01 5.25 -8.17
C PRO A 101 9.98 4.17 -7.66
N ALA A 102 10.68 3.48 -8.56
CA ALA A 102 11.62 2.41 -8.20
C ALA A 102 12.69 2.86 -7.17
N ARG A 103 13.13 4.13 -7.21
CA ARG A 103 14.05 4.70 -6.21
C ARG A 103 13.52 4.68 -4.75
N LYS A 104 12.21 4.47 -4.56
CA LYS A 104 11.55 4.39 -3.25
C LYS A 104 11.26 2.95 -2.82
N GLU A 105 11.80 1.96 -3.52
CA GLU A 105 11.61 0.53 -3.26
C GLU A 105 11.93 0.15 -1.81
N ALA A 106 13.04 0.64 -1.26
CA ALA A 106 13.43 0.34 0.11
C ALA A 106 12.38 0.84 1.12
N GLN A 107 11.86 2.05 0.91
CA GLN A 107 10.81 2.65 1.75
C GLN A 107 9.48 1.91 1.58
N ALA A 108 9.15 1.48 0.35
CA ALA A 108 7.97 0.65 0.09
C ALA A 108 8.02 -0.68 0.85
N ARG A 109 9.18 -1.35 0.86
CA ARG A 109 9.39 -2.60 1.63
C ARG A 109 9.23 -2.38 3.13
N ILE A 110 9.82 -1.31 3.67
CA ILE A 110 9.69 -0.96 5.09
C ILE A 110 8.22 -0.72 5.43
N PHE A 111 7.52 0.05 4.61
CA PHE A 111 6.10 0.30 4.77
C PHE A 111 5.28 -1.00 4.78
N ALA A 112 5.45 -1.85 3.77
CA ALA A 112 4.72 -3.11 3.66
C ALA A 112 5.02 -4.04 4.85
N THR A 113 6.28 -4.12 5.27
CA THR A 113 6.68 -4.92 6.44
C THR A 113 6.03 -4.42 7.73
N MET A 114 5.90 -3.11 7.92
CA MET A 114 5.26 -2.56 9.11
C MET A 114 3.74 -2.77 9.15
N VAL A 115 3.09 -2.78 7.99
CA VAL A 115 1.65 -3.05 7.89
C VAL A 115 1.37 -4.55 8.05
N ASN A 116 2.10 -5.40 7.33
CA ASN A 116 1.91 -6.85 7.35
C ASN A 116 2.39 -7.49 8.67
N GLY A 117 3.37 -6.88 9.33
CA GLY A 117 4.03 -7.47 10.51
C GLY A 117 5.10 -8.51 10.18
N GLU A 118 5.36 -8.76 8.89
CA GLU A 118 6.34 -9.72 8.38
C GLU A 118 7.13 -9.15 7.20
N ALA A 119 8.35 -9.68 7.00
CA ALA A 119 9.23 -9.20 5.94
C ALA A 119 8.58 -9.35 4.56
N THR A 120 8.39 -8.22 3.87
CA THR A 120 7.70 -8.20 2.57
C THR A 120 8.68 -7.93 1.44
N GLY A 121 8.80 -8.88 0.51
CA GLY A 121 9.60 -8.77 -0.71
C GLY A 121 8.85 -8.14 -1.87
N ILE A 122 9.53 -8.01 -3.01
CA ILE A 122 8.91 -7.60 -4.28
C ILE A 122 8.52 -8.87 -5.02
N THR A 123 7.26 -8.98 -5.39
CA THR A 123 6.80 -10.03 -6.29
C THR A 123 7.15 -9.62 -7.72
N LYS A 124 8.13 -10.31 -8.29
CA LYS A 124 8.45 -10.25 -9.72
C LYS A 124 7.90 -11.52 -10.36
N THR A 125 7.08 -11.40 -11.40
CA THR A 125 6.87 -12.51 -12.32
C THR A 125 8.19 -12.73 -13.03
N GLU A 126 8.94 -13.74 -12.62
CA GLU A 126 10.00 -14.27 -13.45
C GLU A 126 9.33 -14.71 -14.76
N ALA A 127 9.71 -14.08 -15.87
CA ALA A 127 9.41 -14.65 -17.16
C ALA A 127 10.15 -15.98 -17.21
N THR A 128 9.40 -17.08 -17.12
CA THR A 128 9.87 -18.39 -17.51
C THR A 128 10.51 -18.23 -18.89
N GLN A 129 11.83 -18.33 -18.93
CA GLN A 129 12.58 -18.47 -20.17
C GLN A 129 12.20 -19.86 -20.71
N GLU A 130 11.47 -19.87 -21.81
CA GLU A 130 11.38 -21.03 -22.71
C GLU A 130 12.10 -20.69 -24.01
#